data_AF-A0A930M8E4-F1
#
_entry.id   AF-A0A930M8E4-F1
#
_cell.length_a   1.000
_cell.length_b   1.000
_cell.length_c   1.000
_cell.angle_alpha   90.00
_cell.angle_beta   90.00
_cell.angle_gamma   90.00
#
_symmetry.space_group_name_H-M   'P 1'
#
loop_
_entity.id
_entity.type
_entity.pdbx_description
1 polymer ?
#
loop_
_entity_poly.entity_id
_entity_poly.type
_entity_poly.pdbx_seq_one_letter_code
_entity_poly.pdbx_strand_id
1 'polypeptide(L)' 'MTKRETDVAQNDLDVIIETGTILMEGGAEIYRVEETMRHMAAALQMTDFSAYVVNRGIIA' A
#
# COMPACT_ATOMS: atom_id res chain seq x y z
N MET A 1 15.33 -13.53 9.61
CA MET A 1 14.33 -13.62 8.54
C MET A 1 14.85 -14.56 7.46
N THR A 2 14.11 -15.62 7.16
CA THR A 2 14.41 -16.56 6.08
C THR A 2 13.96 -15.98 4.74
N LYS A 3 14.56 -16.39 3.63
CA LYS A 3 14.27 -15.86 2.28
C LYS A 3 12.78 -15.92 1.91
N ARG A 4 12.04 -16.90 2.42
CA ARG A 4 10.58 -17.02 2.21
C ARG A 4 9.78 -15.91 2.89
N GLU A 5 10.24 -15.40 4.05
CA GLU A 5 9.54 -14.32 4.76
C GLU A 5 9.70 -12.99 4.03
N THR A 6 10.86 -12.74 3.41
CA THR A 6 11.10 -11.53 2.61
C THR A 6 10.30 -11.51 1.31
N ASP A 7 10.15 -12.67 0.65
CA ASP A 7 9.39 -12.76 -0.61
C ASP A 7 7.87 -12.54 -0.39
N VAL A 8 7.35 -12.98 0.76
CA VAL A 8 5.93 -12.77 1.15
C VAL A 8 5.69 -11.29 1.52
N ALA A 9 6.56 -10.69 2.32
CA ALA A 9 6.45 -9.29 2.69
C ALA A 9 6.52 -8.34 1.47
N GLN A 10 7.33 -8.69 0.46
CA GLN A 10 7.39 -7.94 -0.79
C GLN A 10 6.06 -8.04 -1.57
N ASN A 11 5.45 -9.23 -1.63
CA ASN A 11 4.16 -9.45 -2.29
C ASN A 11 3.03 -8.66 -1.60
N ASP A 12 3.00 -8.66 -0.27
CA ASP A 12 2.00 -7.92 0.51
C ASP A 12 2.07 -6.41 0.27
N LEU A 13 3.29 -5.84 0.20
CA LEU A 13 3.48 -4.43 -0.14
C LEU A 13 3.03 -4.13 -1.57
N ASP A 14 3.42 -4.96 -2.54
CA ASP A 14 3.07 -4.79 -3.95
C ASP A 14 1.54 -4.72 -4.14
N VAL A 15 0.77 -5.60 -3.46
CA VAL A 15 -0.70 -5.60 -3.50
C VAL A 15 -1.29 -4.31 -2.94
N ILE A 16 -0.72 -3.76 -1.86
CA ILE A 16 -1.20 -2.50 -1.28
C ILE A 16 -0.96 -1.33 -2.25
N ILE A 17 0.22 -1.27 -2.87
CA ILE A 17 0.57 -0.19 -3.81
C ILE A 17 -0.23 -0.28 -5.10
N GLU A 18 -0.47 -1.49 -5.61
CA GLU A 18 -1.34 -1.69 -6.78
C GLU A 18 -2.77 -1.25 -6.49
N THR A 19 -3.29 -1.59 -5.30
CA THR A 19 -4.62 -1.15 -4.88
C THR A 19 -4.70 0.37 -4.79
N GLY A 20 -3.70 1.01 -4.18
CA GLY A 20 -3.62 2.47 -4.13
C GLY A 20 -3.60 3.10 -5.52
N THR A 21 -2.85 2.50 -6.46
CA THR A 21 -2.72 2.97 -7.84
C THR A 21 -4.06 2.91 -8.56
N ILE A 22 -4.78 1.79 -8.47
CA ILE A 22 -6.12 1.62 -9.05
C ILE A 22 -7.10 2.67 -8.50
N LEU A 23 -7.08 2.92 -7.19
CA LEU A 23 -7.96 3.92 -6.58
C LEU A 23 -7.63 5.34 -7.05
N MET A 24 -6.35 5.69 -7.10
CA MET A 24 -5.87 6.99 -7.58
C MET A 24 -6.22 7.22 -9.06
N GLU A 25 -6.01 6.22 -9.92
CA GLU A 25 -6.38 6.26 -11.34
C GLU A 25 -7.90 6.36 -11.54
N GLY A 26 -8.67 5.76 -10.63
CA GLY A 26 -10.13 5.90 -10.57
C GLY A 26 -10.63 7.27 -10.09
N GLY A 27 -9.73 8.18 -9.73
CA GLY A 27 -10.09 9.52 -9.24
C GLY A 27 -10.57 9.54 -7.78
N ALA A 28 -10.21 8.53 -6.98
CA ALA A 28 -10.49 8.55 -5.56
C ALA A 28 -9.74 9.70 -4.87
N GLU A 29 -10.37 10.26 -3.84
CA GLU A 29 -9.76 11.33 -3.04
C GLU A 29 -8.47 10.82 -2.37
N ILE A 30 -7.40 11.63 -2.40
CA ILE A 30 -6.07 11.30 -1.87
C ILE A 30 -6.14 10.65 -0.49
N TYR A 31 -6.87 11.27 0.45
CA TYR A 31 -6.97 10.77 1.82
C TYR A 31 -7.65 9.38 1.90
N ARG A 32 -8.56 9.06 0.98
CA ARG A 32 -9.26 7.76 0.93
C ARG A 32 -8.36 6.68 0.36
N VAL A 33 -7.52 7.03 -0.60
CA VAL A 33 -6.49 6.13 -1.13
C VAL A 33 -5.52 5.75 0.00
N GLU A 34 -4.99 6.76 0.71
CA GLU A 34 -4.06 6.57 1.82
C GLU A 34 -4.68 5.80 3.00
N GLU A 35 -5.93 6.11 3.36
CA GLU A 35 -6.67 5.39 4.42
C GLU A 35 -6.91 3.92 4.04
N THR A 36 -7.29 3.64 2.80
CA THR A 36 -7.50 2.27 2.32
C THR A 36 -6.20 1.46 2.39
N MET A 37 -5.09 2.02 1.91
CA MET A 37 -3.79 1.36 1.99
C MET A 37 -3.35 1.10 3.44
N ARG A 38 -3.57 2.06 4.35
CA ARG A 38 -3.30 1.85 5.79
C ARG A 38 -4.14 0.73 6.40
N HIS A 39 -5.41 0.63 6.03
CA HIS A 39 -6.27 -0.46 6.50
C HIS A 39 -5.82 -1.82 5.98
N MET A 40 -5.40 -1.91 4.72
CA MET A 40 -4.85 -3.14 4.14
C MET A 40 -3.56 -3.55 4.85
N ALA A 41 -2.63 -2.62 5.05
CA ALA A 41 -1.40 -2.86 5.78
C ALA A 41 -1.66 -3.39 7.19
N ALA A 42 -2.61 -2.79 7.91
CA ALA A 42 -3.02 -3.28 9.23
C ALA A 42 -3.61 -4.70 9.19
N ALA A 43 -4.42 -5.01 8.18
CA ALA A 43 -4.98 -6.35 7.98
C ALA A 43 -3.90 -7.41 7.68
N LEU A 44 -2.82 -7.00 7.00
CA LEU A 44 -1.64 -7.82 6.71
C LEU A 44 -0.60 -7.80 7.85
N GLN A 45 -0.95 -7.23 9.01
CA GLN A 45 -0.07 -7.13 10.19
C GLN A 45 1.24 -6.35 9.92
N MET A 46 1.25 -5.46 8.93
CA MET A 46 2.36 -4.57 8.68
C MET A 46 2.32 -3.41 9.67
N THR A 47 3.27 -3.38 10.60
CA THR A 47 3.31 -2.39 11.70
C THR A 47 4.04 -1.09 11.33
N ASP A 48 4.83 -1.10 10.26
CA ASP A 48 5.68 0.03 9.83
C ASP A 48 5.37 0.44 8.38
N PHE A 49 4.08 0.53 8.06
CA PHE A 49 3.62 0.95 6.74
C PHE A 49 3.29 2.44 6.73
N SER A 50 3.97 3.19 5.86
CA SER A 50 3.65 4.58 5.56
C SER A 50 3.64 4.79 4.05
N ALA A 51 2.52 5.23 3.51
CA ALA A 51 2.42 5.58 2.10
C ALA A 51 1.77 6.96 1.94
N TYR A 52 2.26 7.72 0.97
CA TYR A 52 1.79 9.05 0.62
C TYR A 52 1.41 9.11 -0.85
N VAL A 53 0.26 9.71 -1.13
CA VAL A 53 -0.25 9.88 -2.49
C VAL A 53 0.06 11.30 -2.96
N VAL A 54 0.80 11.41 -4.06
CA VAL A 54 1.09 12.67 -4.73
C VAL A 54 0.39 12.72 -6.08
N ASN A 55 0.28 13.91 -6.67
CA ASN A 55 -0.44 14.17 -7.93
C ASN A 55 -0.01 13.30 -9.14
N ARG A 56 1.06 12.51 -9.01
CA ARG A 56 1.63 11.65 -10.06
C ARG A 56 1.98 10.23 -9.59
N GLY A 57 1.64 9.82 -8.37
CA GLY A 57 2.01 8.49 -7.89
C GLY A 57 1.94 8.28 -6.38
N ILE A 58 2.40 7.11 -5.96
CA ILE A 58 2.44 6.67 -4.56
C ILE A 58 3.90 6.51 -4.13
N ILE A 59 4.21 6.97 -2.93
CA ILE A 59 5.51 6.82 -2.28
C ILE A 59 5.28 5.99 -1.02
N ALA A 60 5.96 4.85 -0.89
CA ALA A 60 5.81 3.90 0.21
C ALA A 60 7.13 3.23 0.58
#